data_AF-A0A832SR63-F1
#
_entry.id   AF-A0A832SR63-F1
#
_cell.length_a   1.000
_cell.length_b   1.000
_cell.length_c   1.000
_cell.angle_alpha   90.00
_cell.angle_beta   90.00
_cell.angle_gamma   90.00
#
_symmetry.space_group_name_H-M   'P 1'
#
loop_
_entity.id
_entity.type
_entity.pdbx_description
1 polymer ?
#
loop_
_entity_poly.entity_id
_entity_poly.type
_entity_poly.pdbx_seq_one_letter_code
_entity_poly.pdbx_strand_id
1 'polypeptide(L)' 'NLAFYYVPTAAEAPKYEVYFAESPHRSKHPTGTKGIGEAATIASTPAVIAAVEDAVRRIKPGVRINKTPVTPEFLWRLLR' A
#
# COMPACT_ATOMS: atom_id res chain seq x y z
N ASN A 1 -9.28 6.09 21.27
CA ASN A 1 -10.67 6.13 20.75
C ASN A 1 -10.61 6.36 19.24
N LEU A 2 -11.73 6.34 18.51
CA LEU A 2 -11.74 6.52 17.06
C LEU A 2 -11.34 7.94 16.60
N ALA A 3 -11.24 8.92 17.50
CA ALA A 3 -10.77 10.26 17.15
C ALA A 3 -9.28 10.30 16.76
N PHE A 4 -8.48 9.31 17.20
CA PHE A 4 -7.03 9.24 16.94
C PHE A 4 -6.58 7.90 16.33
N TYR A 5 -7.51 6.99 16.05
CA TYR A 5 -7.23 5.74 15.37
C TYR A 5 -7.76 5.84 13.94
N TYR A 6 -6.86 6.13 13.00
CA TYR A 6 -7.22 6.44 11.63
C TYR A 6 -7.70 5.19 10.88
N VAL A 7 -9.00 5.12 10.66
CA VAL A 7 -9.64 4.20 9.72
C VAL A 7 -10.09 5.03 8.52
N PRO A 8 -9.70 4.67 7.28
CA PRO A 8 -10.05 5.45 6.11
C PRO A 8 -11.56 5.50 5.93
N THR A 9 -12.09 6.67 5.58
CA THR A 9 -13.48 6.84 5.16
C THR A 9 -13.58 6.73 3.63
N ALA A 10 -14.78 6.92 3.09
CA ALA A 10 -14.97 7.01 1.65
C ALA A 10 -14.22 8.18 0.98
N ALA A 11 -13.85 9.22 1.74
CA ALA A 11 -13.10 10.35 1.23
C ALA A 11 -11.60 10.05 1.03
N GLU A 12 -11.00 9.23 1.89
CA GLU A 12 -9.59 8.83 1.79
C GLU A 12 -9.37 7.60 0.92
N ALA A 13 -10.39 6.73 0.79
CA ALA A 13 -10.28 5.52 0.00
C ALA A 13 -10.10 5.85 -1.49
N PRO A 14 -9.02 5.36 -2.15
CA PRO A 14 -8.83 5.60 -3.57
C PRO A 14 -9.82 4.78 -4.40
N LYS A 15 -9.99 5.14 -5.67
CA LYS A 15 -10.63 4.25 -6.65
C LYS A 15 -9.66 3.11 -6.97
N TYR A 16 -10.16 1.88 -6.94
CA TYR A 16 -9.38 0.70 -7.24
C TYR A 16 -9.64 0.24 -8.68
N GLU A 17 -8.55 -0.04 -9.41
CA GLU A 17 -8.60 -0.82 -10.63
C GLU A 17 -8.19 -2.25 -10.30
N VAL A 18 -8.97 -3.23 -10.79
CA VAL A 18 -8.76 -4.65 -10.48
C VAL A 18 -8.66 -5.43 -11.78
N TYR A 19 -7.57 -6.17 -11.92
CA TYR A 19 -7.29 -7.02 -13.07
C TYR A 19 -7.17 -8.46 -12.61
N PHE A 20 -7.75 -9.37 -13.40
CA PHE A 20 -7.60 -10.80 -13.20
C PHE A 20 -6.62 -11.36 -14.22
N ALA A 21 -5.78 -12.31 -13.80
CA ALA A 21 -4.85 -12.96 -14.71
C ALA A 21 -5.63 -13.76 -15.77
N GLU A 22 -5.37 -13.49 -17.05
CA GLU A 22 -6.02 -14.17 -18.17
C GLU A 22 -5.68 -15.66 -18.25
N SER A 23 -4.46 -16.02 -17.83
CA SER A 23 -3.97 -17.40 -17.76
C SER A 23 -3.39 -17.71 -16.38
N PRO A 24 -4.24 -18.01 -15.37
CA PRO A 24 -3.77 -18.21 -14.01
C PRO A 24 -3.07 -19.56 -13.84
N HIS A 25 -2.00 -19.59 -13.04
CA HIS A 25 -1.36 -20.85 -12.66
C HIS A 25 -2.32 -21.68 -11.79
N ARG A 26 -2.62 -22.91 -12.21
CA ARG A 26 -3.52 -23.81 -11.47
C ARG A 26 -2.92 -24.21 -10.13
N SER A 27 -3.76 -24.21 -9.08
CA SER A 27 -3.41 -24.78 -7.78
C SER A 27 -3.50 -26.30 -7.79
N LYS A 28 -2.82 -26.95 -6.85
CA LYS A 28 -3.00 -28.39 -6.58
C LYS A 28 -4.30 -28.72 -5.84
N HIS A 29 -5.06 -27.71 -5.39
CA HIS A 29 -6.37 -27.92 -4.79
C HIS A 29 -7.31 -28.63 -5.77
N PRO A 30 -8.21 -29.54 -5.35
CA PRO A 30 -9.09 -30.29 -6.27
C PRO A 30 -9.91 -29.41 -7.23
N THR A 31 -10.28 -28.21 -6.80
CA THR A 31 -11.00 -27.23 -7.64
C THR A 31 -10.08 -26.29 -8.43
N GLY A 32 -8.76 -26.41 -8.27
CA GLY A 32 -7.76 -25.54 -8.90
C GLY A 32 -7.64 -24.13 -8.30
N THR A 33 -8.38 -23.82 -7.22
CA THR A 33 -8.46 -22.49 -6.62
C THR A 33 -7.28 -22.12 -5.73
N LYS A 34 -7.10 -20.81 -5.49
CA LYS A 34 -6.13 -20.23 -4.56
C LYS A 34 -6.81 -19.21 -3.65
N GLY A 35 -6.30 -19.04 -2.44
CA GLY A 35 -6.71 -17.95 -1.55
C GLY A 35 -6.13 -16.61 -2.00
N ILE A 36 -6.92 -15.54 -1.88
CA ILE A 36 -6.51 -14.17 -2.25
C ILE A 36 -6.85 -13.11 -1.18
N GLY A 37 -7.56 -13.50 -0.11
CA GLY A 37 -8.16 -12.55 0.85
C GLY A 37 -7.18 -11.57 1.50
N GLU A 38 -5.94 -11.99 1.73
CA GLU A 38 -4.90 -11.15 2.35
C GLU A 38 -3.96 -10.51 1.33
N ALA A 39 -4.00 -10.92 0.05
CA ALA A 39 -3.02 -10.52 -0.94
C ALA A 39 -2.97 -9.00 -1.13
N ALA A 40 -4.14 -8.35 -1.15
CA ALA A 40 -4.23 -6.90 -1.22
C ALA A 40 -3.70 -6.22 0.06
N THR A 41 -4.00 -6.76 1.24
CA THR A 41 -3.50 -6.20 2.52
C THR A 41 -1.98 -6.29 2.62
N ILE A 42 -1.40 -7.41 2.16
CA ILE A 42 0.05 -7.63 2.13
C ILE A 42 0.74 -6.68 1.13
N ALA A 43 0.19 -6.55 -0.08
CA ALA A 43 0.85 -5.81 -1.17
C ALA A 43 0.60 -4.29 -1.13
N SER A 44 -0.57 -3.84 -0.66
CA SER A 44 -0.96 -2.43 -0.69
C SER A 44 -0.06 -1.53 0.15
N THR A 45 0.25 -1.95 1.38
CA THR A 45 1.10 -1.17 2.30
C THR A 45 2.47 -0.86 1.69
N PRO A 46 3.29 -1.85 1.27
CA PRO A 46 4.59 -1.55 0.67
C PRO A 46 4.46 -0.80 -0.67
N ALA A 47 3.43 -1.03 -1.47
CA ALA A 47 3.21 -0.31 -2.72
C ALA A 47 2.99 1.20 -2.48
N VAL A 48 2.14 1.56 -1.52
CA VAL A 48 1.89 2.97 -1.17
C VAL A 48 3.16 3.61 -0.59
N ILE A 49 3.87 2.91 0.30
CA ILE A 49 5.11 3.44 0.90
C ILE A 49 6.21 3.64 -0.15
N ALA A 50 6.37 2.72 -1.09
CA ALA A 50 7.31 2.85 -2.19
C ALA A 50 6.96 4.04 -3.10
N ALA A 51 5.68 4.26 -3.39
CA ALA A 51 5.22 5.41 -4.18
C ALA A 51 5.51 6.74 -3.48
N VAL A 52 5.29 6.83 -2.17
CA VAL A 52 5.63 8.02 -1.38
C VAL A 52 7.15 8.22 -1.33
N GLU A 53 7.93 7.16 -1.12
CA GLU A 53 9.41 7.22 -1.14
C GLU A 53 9.93 7.72 -2.50
N ASP A 54 9.39 7.22 -3.61
CA ASP A 54 9.73 7.67 -4.97
C ASP A 54 9.44 9.17 -5.15
N ALA A 55 8.25 9.62 -4.77
CA ALA A 55 7.87 11.03 -4.88
C ALA A 55 8.80 11.95 -4.06
N VAL A 56 9.13 11.56 -2.83
CA VAL A 56 10.01 12.32 -1.94
C VAL A 56 11.44 12.38 -2.45
N ARG A 57 11.94 11.31 -3.07
CA ARG A 57 13.31 11.27 -3.65
C ARG A 57 13.53 12.28 -4.76
N ARG A 58 12.46 12.72 -5.45
CA ARG A 58 12.53 13.80 -6.45
C ARG A 58 12.89 15.14 -5.83
N ILE A 59 12.59 15.32 -4.55
CA ILE A 59 12.88 16.54 -3.77
C ILE A 59 14.20 16.38 -3.00
N LYS A 60 14.39 15.24 -2.34
CA LYS A 60 15.57 14.94 -1.51
C LYS A 60 16.14 13.56 -1.88
N PRO A 61 17.16 13.51 -2.77
CA PRO A 61 17.79 12.25 -3.17
C PRO A 61 18.33 11.45 -1.98
N GLY A 62 18.28 10.13 -2.08
CA GLY A 62 18.80 9.22 -1.05
C GLY A 62 17.86 8.94 0.13
N VAL A 63 16.67 9.56 0.19
CA VAL A 63 15.67 9.27 1.23
C VAL A 63 15.26 7.79 1.22
N ARG A 64 15.10 7.25 2.44
CA ARG A 64 14.49 5.94 2.73
C ARG A 64 13.35 6.09 3.74
N ILE A 65 12.21 5.44 3.47
CA ILE A 65 11.09 5.31 4.40
C ILE A 65 11.02 3.86 4.87
N ASN A 66 11.25 3.64 6.15
CA ASN A 66 11.36 2.31 6.77
C ASN A 66 10.39 2.09 7.94
N LYS A 67 9.35 2.94 8.03
CA LYS A 67 8.34 2.85 9.09
C LYS A 67 6.96 3.20 8.58
N THR A 68 5.95 2.73 9.29
CA THR A 68 4.56 3.13 9.16
C THR A 68 4.02 3.57 10.52
N PRO A 69 2.97 4.42 10.57
CA PRO A 69 2.38 5.15 9.44
C PRO A 69 3.30 6.30 8.95
N VAL A 70 3.13 6.68 7.68
CA VAL A 70 3.78 7.84 7.09
C VAL A 70 2.83 9.02 7.21
N THR A 71 2.98 9.81 8.27
CA THR A 71 2.14 10.99 8.52
C THR A 71 2.69 12.23 7.79
N PRO A 72 1.87 13.26 7.55
CA PRO A 72 2.34 14.52 7.00
C PRO A 72 3.49 15.14 7.80
N GLU A 73 3.48 15.08 9.13
CA GLU A 73 4.54 15.63 9.99
C GLU A 73 5.84 14.85 9.84
N PHE A 74 5.76 13.52 9.68
CA PHE A 74 6.94 12.71 9.39
C PHE A 74 7.55 13.09 8.03
N LEU A 75 6.73 13.21 6.99
CA LEU A 75 7.19 13.65 5.67
C LEU A 75 7.79 15.07 5.71
N TRP A 76 7.15 15.99 6.41
CA TRP A 76 7.67 17.35 6.59
C TRP A 76 9.04 17.34 7.27
N ARG A 77 9.22 16.60 8.36
CA ARG A 77 10.51 16.47 9.04
C ARG A 77 11.57 15.79 8.18
N LEU A 78 11.18 14.85 7.33
CA LEU A 78 12.08 14.15 6.42
C LEU A 78 12.61 15.07 5.31
N LEU A 79 11.77 16.00 4.85
CA LEU A 79 12.07 16.97 3.80
C LEU A 79 12.83 18.20 4.27
N ARG A 80 12.68 18.60 5.54
CA ARG A 80 13.56 19.61 6.16
C ARG A 80 15.02 19.17 6.20
#